data_AF-A0A2S6RUK7-F1
#
_entry.id   AF-A0A2S6RUK7-F1
#
_cell.length_a   1.000
_cell.length_b   1.000
_cell.length_c   1.000
_cell.angle_alpha   90.00
_cell.angle_beta   90.00
_cell.angle_gamma   90.00
#
_symmetry.space_group_name_H-M   'P 1'
#
loop_
_entity.id
_entity.type
_entity.pdbx_description
1 polymer ?
#
loop_
_entity_poly.entity_id
_entity_poly.type
_entity_poly.pdbx_seq_one_letter_code
_entity_poly.pdbx_strand_id
1 'polypeptide(L)' 'MTLKKKLLNELCEMPEHLRGISKEILLNRYEKKVIEQALNEKIIKIRKWHDGPGEIIIPTIKGLNIYKKK' A
#
# COMPACT_ATOMS: atom_id res chain seq x y z
N MET A 1 12.05 12.68 0.53
CA MET A 1 11.02 11.73 1.02
C MET A 1 11.18 10.43 0.24
N THR A 2 11.41 9.29 0.90
CA THR A 2 11.64 8.00 0.23
C THR A 2 10.39 7.52 -0.52
N LEU A 3 10.55 6.81 -1.65
CA LEU A 3 9.43 6.29 -2.44
C LEU A 3 8.46 5.44 -1.59
N LYS A 4 8.99 4.66 -0.64
CA LYS A 4 8.20 3.89 0.34
C LYS A 4 7.32 4.76 1.24
N LYS A 5 7.84 5.91 1.70
CA LYS A 5 7.05 6.89 2.47
C LYS A 5 5.97 7.55 1.61
N LYS A 6 6.23 7.80 0.32
CA LYS A 6 5.21 8.29 -0.62
C LYS A 6 4.09 7.28 -0.79
N LEU A 7 4.43 6.01 -1.05
CA LEU A 7 3.47 4.91 -1.15
C LEU A 7 2.59 4.78 0.11
N LEU A 8 3.21 4.78 1.30
CA LEU A 8 2.46 4.72 2.55
C LEU A 8 1.57 5.95 2.76
N ASN A 9 2.05 7.16 2.44
CA ASN A 9 1.22 8.36 2.51
C ASN A 9 0.01 8.24 1.58
N GLU A 10 0.21 7.86 0.31
CA GLU A 10 -0.89 7.72 -0.66
C GLU A 10 -1.94 6.69 -0.18
N LEU A 11 -1.48 5.58 0.40
CA LEU A 11 -2.36 4.56 0.97
C LEU A 11 -3.08 4.98 2.25
N CYS A 12 -2.47 5.86 3.06
CA CYS A 12 -2.94 6.20 4.42
C CYS A 12 -3.62 7.56 4.53
N GLU A 13 -3.46 8.42 3.51
CA GLU A 13 -4.12 9.73 3.38
C GLU A 13 -5.63 9.58 3.26
N MET A 14 -6.09 8.47 2.68
CA MET A 14 -7.51 8.13 2.60
C MET A 14 -8.09 7.72 3.97
N PRO A 15 -9.39 7.96 4.21
CA PRO A 15 -10.12 7.43 5.37
C PRO A 15 -9.94 5.93 5.51
N GLU A 16 -9.87 5.42 6.75
CA GLU A 16 -9.49 4.02 7.03
C GLU A 16 -10.31 2.97 6.26
N HIS A 17 -11.61 3.20 6.12
CA HIS A 17 -12.53 2.32 5.40
C HIS A 17 -12.34 2.33 3.88
N LEU A 18 -11.65 3.34 3.34
CA LEU A 18 -11.33 3.48 1.91
C LEU A 18 -9.87 3.15 1.60
N ARG A 19 -9.04 2.81 2.60
CA ARG A 19 -7.62 2.53 2.38
C ARG A 19 -7.44 1.30 1.50
N GLY A 20 -7.06 1.53 0.27
CA GLY A 20 -6.68 0.49 -0.66
C GLY A 20 -6.62 1.00 -2.09
N ILE A 21 -5.55 0.66 -2.77
CA ILE A 21 -5.36 1.03 -4.18
C ILE A 21 -5.13 -0.26 -4.96
N SER A 22 -5.70 -0.37 -6.16
CA SER A 22 -5.45 -1.51 -7.04
C SER A 22 -3.95 -1.69 -7.26
N LYS A 23 -3.48 -2.95 -7.20
CA LYS A 23 -2.10 -3.31 -7.48
C LYS A 23 -1.65 -2.81 -8.85
N GLU A 24 -2.52 -2.84 -9.85
CA GLU A 24 -2.22 -2.35 -11.20
C GLU A 24 -1.95 -0.85 -11.22
N ILE A 25 -2.77 -0.06 -10.51
CA ILE A 25 -2.59 1.39 -10.39
C ILE A 25 -1.23 1.69 -9.72
N LEU A 26 -0.88 0.96 -8.66
CA LEU A 26 0.39 1.15 -7.99
C LEU A 26 1.58 0.73 -8.85
N LEU A 27 1.48 -0.35 -9.62
CA LEU A 27 2.52 -0.79 -10.55
C LEU A 27 2.73 0.20 -11.70
N ASN A 28 1.70 0.96 -12.08
CA ASN A 28 1.83 2.05 -13.05
C ASN A 28 2.49 3.31 -12.47
N ARG A 29 2.39 3.54 -11.15
CA ARG A 29 2.93 4.74 -10.47
C ARG A 29 4.30 4.52 -9.83
N TYR A 30 4.59 3.29 -9.42
CA TYR A 30 5.78 2.92 -8.68
C TYR A 30 6.48 1.73 -9.35
N GLU A 31 7.79 1.73 -9.31
CA GLU A 31 8.58 0.57 -9.71
C GLU A 31 8.19 -0.66 -8.89
N LYS A 32 8.05 -1.80 -9.56
CA LYS A 32 7.71 -3.09 -8.93
C LYS A 32 8.58 -3.39 -7.71
N LYS A 33 9.88 -3.08 -7.79
CA LYS A 33 10.85 -3.27 -6.70
C LYS A 33 10.46 -2.54 -5.40
N VAL A 34 9.89 -1.34 -5.50
CA VAL A 34 9.44 -0.57 -4.32
C VAL A 34 8.27 -1.26 -3.65
N ILE A 35 7.33 -1.77 -4.44
CA ILE A 35 6.16 -2.51 -3.96
C ILE A 35 6.60 -3.83 -3.33
N GLU A 36 7.50 -4.58 -3.98
CA GLU A 36 8.04 -5.83 -3.45
C GLU A 36 8.80 -5.62 -2.14
N GLN A 37 9.63 -4.57 -2.04
CA GLN A 37 10.29 -4.21 -0.78
C GLN A 37 9.28 -3.89 0.32
N ALA A 38 8.24 -3.12 0.01
CA ALA A 38 7.21 -2.76 0.98
C ALA A 38 6.36 -3.97 1.42
N LEU A 39 6.12 -4.94 0.53
CA LEU A 39 5.50 -6.23 0.86
C LEU A 39 6.41 -7.07 1.75
N ASN A 40 7.70 -7.17 1.41
CA ASN A 40 8.68 -7.94 2.18
C ASN A 40 8.87 -7.36 3.59
N GLU A 41 8.90 -6.03 3.72
CA GLU A 41 8.94 -5.34 5.01
C GLU A 41 7.61 -5.44 5.79
N LYS A 42 6.56 -6.02 5.19
CA LYS A 42 5.21 -6.18 5.76
C LYS A 42 4.57 -4.85 6.15
N ILE A 43 4.90 -3.76 5.46
CA ILE A 43 4.29 -2.43 5.68
C ILE A 43 3.03 -2.25 4.83
N ILE A 44 2.90 -3.01 3.76
CA ILE A 44 1.69 -3.17 2.95
C ILE A 44 1.36 -4.65 2.80
N LYS A 45 0.12 -4.97 2.43
CA LYS A 45 -0.31 -6.32 2.09
C LYS A 45 -1.25 -6.31 0.89
N ILE A 46 -1.26 -7.41 0.16
CA ILE A 46 -2.23 -7.63 -0.92
C ILE A 46 -3.49 -8.26 -0.31
N ARG A 47 -4.65 -7.72 -0.66
CA ARG A 47 -5.98 -8.25 -0.37
C ARG A 47 -6.69 -8.48 -1.70
N LYS A 48 -7.33 -9.63 -1.86
CA LYS A 48 -8.16 -9.92 -3.04
C LYS A 48 -9.55 -9.31 -2.86
N TRP A 49 -10.19 -8.89 -3.94
CA TRP A 49 -11.61 -8.57 -3.92
C TRP A 49 -12.43 -9.81 -3.57
N HIS A 50 -13.59 -9.60 -2.95
CA HIS A 50 -14.52 -10.69 -2.62
C HIS A 50 -15.08 -11.33 -3.90
N ASP A 51 -15.39 -10.50 -4.90
CA ASP A 51 -16.14 -10.86 -6.12
C ASP A 51 -15.37 -10.58 -7.42
N GLY A 52 -14.03 -10.62 -7.41
CA GLY A 52 -13.28 -10.38 -8.63
C GLY A 52 -11.82 -10.81 -8.59
N PRO A 53 -11.20 -10.96 -9.78
CA PRO A 53 -9.80 -11.38 -9.90
C PRO A 53 -8.80 -10.29 -9.47
N GLY A 54 -9.26 -9.09 -9.14
CA GLY A 54 -8.41 -7.96 -8.81
C GLY A 54 -7.72 -8.08 -7.44
N GLU A 55 -6.54 -7.48 -7.36
CA GLU A 55 -5.74 -7.38 -6.14
C GLU A 55 -5.67 -5.92 -5.71
N ILE A 56 -6.01 -5.63 -4.45
CA ILE A 56 -5.80 -4.33 -3.82
C ILE A 56 -4.63 -4.40 -2.85
N ILE A 57 -3.84 -3.34 -2.81
CA ILE A 57 -2.79 -3.17 -1.82
C ILE A 57 -3.33 -2.25 -0.73
N ILE A 58 -3.21 -2.70 0.52
CA ILE A 58 -3.63 -1.95 1.69
C ILE A 58 -2.46 -1.83 2.68
N PRO A 59 -2.39 -0.74 3.47
CA PRO A 59 -1.38 -0.61 4.51
C PRO A 59 -1.65 -1.63 5.62
N THR A 60 -0.58 -2.20 6.21
CA THR A 60 -0.69 -3.03 7.40
C THR A 60 -0.68 -2.15 8.65
N ILE A 61 -0.99 -2.73 9.82
CA ILE A 61 -0.81 -2.05 11.11
C ILE A 61 0.63 -1.52 11.26
N LYS A 62 1.62 -2.28 10.78
CA LYS A 62 3.02 -1.84 10.77
C LYS A 62 3.23 -0.62 9.88
N GLY A 63 2.69 -0.62 8.66
CA GLY A 63 2.73 0.54 7.76
C GLY A 63 2.03 1.76 8.34
N LEU A 64 0.87 1.56 8.98
CA LEU A 64 0.12 2.62 9.66
C LEU A 64 0.92 3.22 10.82
N ASN A 65 1.61 2.40 11.61
CA ASN A 65 2.47 2.90 12.70
C ASN A 65 3.65 3.71 12.16
N ILE A 66 4.24 3.32 11.03
CA ILE A 66 5.29 4.11 10.37
C ILE A 66 4.73 5.44 9.87
N TYR A 67 3.51 5.44 9.32
CA TYR A 67 2.82 6.66 8.90
C TYR A 67 2.48 7.58 10.08
N LYS A 68 2.04 7.03 11.22
CA LYS A 68 1.66 7.80 12.42
C LYS A 68 2.86 8.37 13.19
N LYS A 69 4.04 7.76 13.12
CA LYS A 69 5.29 8.27 13.71
C LYS A 69 5.89 9.47 12.92
N LYS A 70 5.05 10.23 12.22
CA LYS A 70 5.45 11.38 11.41
C LYS A 70 5.83 12.56 12.28
#